data_AF-A0AAU9FY25-F1
#
_entry.id   AF-A0AAU9FY25-F1
#
_cell.length_a   1.000
_cell.length_b   1.000
_cell.length_c   1.000
_cell.angle_alpha   90.00
_cell.angle_beta   90.00
_cell.angle_gamma   90.00
#
_symmetry.space_group_name_H-M   'P 1'
#
loop_
_entity.id
_entity.type
_entity.pdbx_description
1 polymer ?
#
loop_
_entity_poly.entity_id
_entity_poly.type
_entity_poly.pdbx_seq_one_letter_code
_entity_poly.pdbx_strand_id
1 'polypeptide(L)'
;MGECNLGNLYTDAMLHAFLRDANAFSTNWSNVTIALTTQGNFRVPIPAGNITYKQLVAMCPWENRLVSLTLRGQHLWDLLEDSVASMNASSSAPKSSRFLQVSGIRVVYNLTAASGQRVVSVRARCSNCEVPGYRPLKLAKTYRIVVMEYLANGKNGFSLISDNAKHLEMGQFDLDSLIDYMLAVGPIIIGIEQRINFVNT
;
A
#
# COMPACT_ATOMS: atom_id res chain seq x y z
N MET A 1 -13.82 9.14 1.95
CA MET A 1 -12.99 7.97 1.62
C MET A 1 -11.72 8.09 2.44
N GLY A 2 -11.19 7.01 3.02
CA GLY A 2 -10.07 7.08 3.96
C GLY A 2 -9.46 5.71 4.26
N GLU A 3 -8.60 5.64 5.26
CA GLU A 3 -8.02 4.37 5.72
C GLU A 3 -9.10 3.35 6.03
N CYS A 4 -8.94 2.11 5.55
CA CYS A 4 -9.80 1.01 5.93
C CYS A 4 -8.95 -0.16 6.44
N ASN A 5 -9.47 -0.84 7.45
CA ASN A 5 -8.79 -1.98 8.06
C ASN A 5 -8.56 -3.14 7.08
N LEU A 6 -9.46 -3.34 6.11
CA LEU A 6 -9.27 -4.34 5.05
C LEU A 6 -8.08 -3.99 4.15
N GLY A 7 -7.88 -2.71 3.83
CA GLY A 7 -6.72 -2.23 3.10
C GLY A 7 -5.42 -2.43 3.87
N ASN A 8 -5.46 -2.22 5.19
CA ASN A 8 -4.33 -2.49 6.08
C ASN A 8 -3.96 -3.97 6.08
N LEU A 9 -4.94 -4.85 6.33
CA LEU A 9 -4.76 -6.32 6.28
C LEU A 9 -4.14 -6.76 4.96
N TYR A 10 -4.70 -6.28 3.85
CA TYR A 10 -4.25 -6.68 2.52
C TYR A 10 -2.83 -6.23 2.22
N THR A 11 -2.50 -4.97 2.52
CA THR A 11 -1.15 -4.44 2.27
C THR A 11 -0.10 -5.04 3.21
N ASP A 12 -0.48 -5.45 4.42
CA ASP A 12 0.40 -6.20 5.32
C ASP A 12 0.68 -7.61 4.77
N ALA A 13 -0.34 -8.30 4.25
CA ALA A 13 -0.17 -9.58 3.56
C ALA A 13 0.74 -9.46 2.34
N MET A 14 0.59 -8.40 1.54
CA MET A 14 1.46 -8.12 0.39
C MET A 14 2.92 -7.97 0.81
N LEU A 15 3.20 -7.27 1.91
CA LEU A 15 4.56 -7.17 2.44
C LEU A 15 5.08 -8.53 2.91
N HIS A 16 4.28 -9.24 3.69
CA HIS A 16 4.65 -10.52 4.28
C HIS A 16 5.09 -11.55 3.22
N ALA A 17 4.46 -11.53 2.04
CA ALA A 17 4.83 -12.40 0.92
C ALA A 17 6.30 -12.26 0.49
N PHE A 18 6.88 -11.05 0.56
CA PHE A 18 8.28 -10.79 0.17
C PHE A 18 9.24 -10.68 1.36
N LEU A 19 8.73 -10.63 2.60
CA LEU A 19 9.58 -10.66 3.79
C LEU A 19 10.24 -12.03 4.00
N ARG A 20 9.59 -13.10 3.53
CA ARG A 20 10.12 -14.47 3.62
C ARG A 20 11.45 -14.67 2.87
N ASP A 21 11.77 -13.77 1.93
CA ASP A 21 13.00 -13.82 1.14
C ASP A 21 14.14 -12.96 1.74
N ALA A 22 13.97 -12.40 2.94
CA ALA A 22 15.00 -11.65 3.63
C ALA A 22 16.11 -12.57 4.17
N ASN A 23 17.34 -12.36 3.69
CA ASN A 23 18.51 -13.16 4.10
C ASN A 23 18.98 -12.78 5.51
N ALA A 24 19.16 -13.77 6.39
CA ALA A 24 19.64 -13.60 7.77
C ALA A 24 21.03 -12.94 7.90
N PHE A 25 21.82 -12.90 6.82
CA PHE A 25 23.13 -12.22 6.77
C PHE A 25 23.06 -10.79 6.24
N SER A 26 21.86 -10.29 5.92
CA SER A 26 21.66 -8.90 5.50
C SER A 26 21.77 -7.96 6.70
N THR A 27 22.42 -6.80 6.52
CA THR A 27 22.37 -5.70 7.50
C THR A 27 21.00 -5.02 7.56
N ASN A 28 20.11 -5.34 6.61
CA ASN A 28 18.73 -4.87 6.60
C ASN A 28 17.83 -5.95 7.21
N TRP A 29 16.96 -5.56 8.15
CA TRP A 29 15.93 -6.47 8.68
C TRP A 29 14.87 -6.87 7.63
N SER A 30 14.77 -6.10 6.54
CA SER A 30 13.91 -6.40 5.41
C SER A 30 14.40 -5.74 4.12
N ASN A 31 14.19 -6.41 2.99
CA ASN A 31 14.44 -5.86 1.65
C ASN A 31 13.30 -4.97 1.13
N VAL A 32 12.08 -5.12 1.66
CA VAL A 32 10.89 -4.39 1.23
C VAL A 32 9.99 -4.06 2.42
N THR A 33 9.64 -2.79 2.53
CA THR A 33 8.96 -2.28 3.74
C THR A 33 7.71 -1.50 3.47
N ILE A 34 7.37 -1.24 2.21
CA ILE A 34 6.20 -0.45 1.80
C ILE A 34 5.33 -1.29 0.84
N ALA A 35 4.02 -1.27 1.02
CA ALA A 35 3.08 -1.84 0.06
C ALA A 35 1.93 -0.88 -0.21
N LEU A 36 1.46 -0.85 -1.45
CA LEU A 36 0.38 0.03 -1.91
C LEU A 36 -0.65 -0.79 -2.70
N THR A 37 -1.93 -0.58 -2.39
CA THR A 37 -3.04 -1.16 -3.15
C THR A 37 -4.11 -0.11 -3.40
N THR A 38 -4.82 -0.21 -4.52
CA THR A 38 -5.97 0.66 -4.80
C THR A 38 -7.22 0.12 -4.11
N GLN A 39 -8.12 1.00 -3.68
CA GLN A 39 -9.43 0.57 -3.19
C GLN A 39 -10.24 -0.22 -4.23
N GLY A 40 -10.01 0.01 -5.53
CA GLY A 40 -10.69 -0.72 -6.61
C GLY A 40 -10.47 -2.24 -6.57
N ASN A 41 -9.47 -2.69 -5.80
CA ASN A 41 -9.18 -4.09 -5.57
C ASN A 41 -10.28 -4.81 -4.77
N PHE A 42 -10.99 -4.11 -3.89
CA PHE A 42 -11.97 -4.71 -2.98
C PHE A 42 -13.40 -4.51 -3.48
N ARG A 43 -14.19 -5.59 -3.50
CA ARG A 43 -15.59 -5.59 -3.99
C ARG A 43 -16.62 -5.63 -2.87
N VAL A 44 -16.36 -6.45 -1.85
CA VAL A 44 -17.25 -6.62 -0.70
C VAL A 44 -16.43 -6.68 0.59
N PRO A 45 -17.00 -6.23 1.73
CA PRO A 45 -16.36 -6.44 3.02
C PRO A 45 -16.38 -7.92 3.40
N ILE A 46 -15.42 -8.31 4.26
CA ILE A 46 -15.45 -9.63 4.91
C ILE A 46 -16.19 -9.48 6.25
N PRO A 47 -17.26 -10.25 6.50
CA PRO A 47 -17.97 -10.20 7.77
C PRO A 47 -17.12 -10.78 8.91
N ALA A 48 -17.37 -10.32 10.13
CA ALA A 48 -16.71 -10.86 11.32
C ALA A 48 -17.05 -12.35 11.54
N GLY A 49 -16.09 -13.10 12.09
CA GLY A 49 -16.22 -14.53 12.38
C GLY A 49 -15.30 -15.39 11.51
N ASN A 50 -15.68 -16.64 11.29
CA ASN A 50 -14.90 -17.55 10.46
C ASN A 50 -14.84 -17.06 9.01
N ILE A 51 -13.63 -16.88 8.50
CA ILE A 51 -13.38 -16.41 7.15
C ILE A 51 -13.20 -17.62 6.24
N THR A 52 -14.00 -17.67 5.18
CA THR A 52 -13.99 -18.76 4.20
C THR A 52 -13.32 -18.33 2.91
N TYR A 53 -12.76 -19.29 2.17
CA TYR A 53 -12.18 -19.03 0.85
C TYR A 53 -13.14 -18.33 -0.10
N LYS A 54 -14.43 -18.73 -0.11
CA LYS A 54 -15.48 -18.09 -0.91
C LYS A 54 -15.61 -16.59 -0.64
N GLN A 55 -15.50 -16.18 0.61
CA GLN A 55 -15.57 -14.75 0.99
C GLN A 55 -14.33 -13.99 0.51
N LEU A 56 -13.15 -14.61 0.56
CA LEU A 56 -11.91 -13.99 0.07
C LEU A 56 -11.94 -13.78 -1.45
N VAL A 57 -12.40 -14.78 -2.20
CA VAL A 57 -12.61 -14.64 -3.66
C VAL A 57 -13.64 -13.57 -3.97
N ALA A 58 -14.77 -13.54 -3.25
CA ALA A 58 -15.78 -12.50 -3.44
C ALA A 58 -15.23 -11.08 -3.15
N MET A 59 -14.33 -10.97 -2.17
CA MET A 59 -13.70 -9.71 -1.78
C MET A 59 -12.74 -9.20 -2.86
N CYS A 60 -11.87 -10.04 -3.42
CA CYS A 60 -10.83 -9.66 -4.39
C CYS A 60 -10.76 -10.68 -5.56
N PRO A 61 -11.66 -10.58 -6.55
CA PRO A 61 -11.80 -11.57 -7.63
C PRO A 61 -10.91 -11.25 -8.83
N TRP A 62 -9.62 -10.95 -8.60
CA TRP A 62 -8.74 -10.44 -9.66
C TRP A 62 -7.57 -11.34 -10.00
N GLU A 63 -7.13 -12.18 -9.07
CA GLU A 63 -6.00 -13.10 -9.26
C GLU A 63 -4.73 -12.38 -9.75
N ASN A 64 -4.45 -11.18 -9.24
CA ASN A 64 -3.24 -10.47 -9.62
C ASN A 64 -2.02 -11.11 -8.96
N ARG A 65 -0.90 -11.16 -9.67
CA ARG A 65 0.40 -11.36 -9.01
C ARG A 65 0.83 -10.12 -8.24
N LEU A 66 1.52 -10.34 -7.12
CA LEU A 66 2.22 -9.28 -6.42
C LEU A 66 3.56 -9.00 -7.11
N VAL A 67 3.97 -7.74 -7.14
CA VAL A 67 5.22 -7.29 -7.77
C VAL A 67 5.97 -6.40 -6.79
N SER A 68 7.19 -6.82 -6.47
CA SER A 68 8.15 -6.00 -5.73
C SER A 68 8.99 -5.20 -6.72
N LEU A 69 9.08 -3.89 -6.53
CA LEU A 69 9.74 -2.97 -7.44
C LEU A 69 10.40 -1.82 -6.69
N THR A 70 11.33 -1.14 -7.34
CA THR A 70 12.07 -0.02 -6.75
C THR A 70 11.64 1.29 -7.40
N LEU A 71 11.23 2.26 -6.57
CA LEU A 71 10.90 3.63 -6.99
C LEU A 71 11.72 4.66 -6.22
N ARG A 72 11.94 5.82 -6.86
CA ARG A 72 12.49 7.00 -6.18
C ARG A 72 11.45 7.59 -5.23
N GLY A 73 11.90 8.17 -4.11
CA GLY A 73 11.02 8.79 -3.11
C GLY A 73 10.17 9.92 -3.68
N GLN A 74 10.68 10.67 -4.67
CA GLN A 74 9.90 11.65 -5.43
C GLN A 74 8.68 11.01 -6.08
N HIS A 75 8.87 9.89 -6.78
CA HIS A 75 7.79 9.19 -7.48
C HIS A 75 6.76 8.61 -6.52
N LEU A 76 7.20 8.14 -5.35
CA LEU A 76 6.29 7.76 -4.28
C LEU A 76 5.46 8.93 -3.76
N TRP A 77 6.06 10.11 -3.62
CA TRP A 77 5.34 11.33 -3.24
C TRP A 77 4.29 11.70 -4.30
N ASP A 78 4.70 11.73 -5.57
CA ASP A 78 3.84 12.07 -6.70
C ASP A 78 2.65 11.09 -6.82
N LEU A 79 2.88 9.79 -6.59
CA LEU A 79 1.81 8.78 -6.53
C LEU A 79 0.79 9.05 -5.43
N LEU A 80 1.24 9.51 -4.26
CA LEU A 80 0.36 9.84 -3.15
C LEU A 80 -0.45 11.11 -3.46
N GLU A 81 0.16 12.12 -4.10
CA GLU A 81 -0.55 13.29 -4.63
C GLU A 81 -1.64 12.90 -5.63
N ASP A 82 -1.29 12.08 -6.64
CA ASP A 82 -2.21 11.61 -7.67
C ASP A 82 -3.36 10.76 -7.10
N SER A 83 -3.11 10.06 -6.00
CA SER A 83 -4.11 9.23 -5.32
C SER A 83 -5.27 10.05 -4.76
N VAL A 84 -5.03 11.32 -4.40
CA VAL A 84 -6.03 12.24 -3.84
C VAL A 84 -6.37 13.39 -4.78
N ALA A 85 -5.78 13.50 -5.96
CA ALA A 85 -5.97 14.63 -6.88
C ALA A 85 -7.43 14.91 -7.25
N SER A 86 -8.25 13.87 -7.46
CA SER A 86 -9.67 14.01 -7.81
C SER A 86 -10.60 14.19 -6.61
N MET A 87 -10.09 14.14 -5.38
CA MET A 87 -10.90 14.38 -4.19
C MET A 87 -11.31 15.85 -4.12
N ASN A 88 -12.62 16.09 -3.98
CA ASN A 88 -13.16 17.42 -3.76
C ASN A 88 -13.33 17.66 -2.24
N ALA A 89 -12.61 18.63 -1.69
CA ALA A 89 -12.69 18.99 -0.27
C ALA A 89 -14.08 19.47 0.15
N SER A 90 -14.82 20.14 -0.75
CA SER A 90 -16.18 20.63 -0.46
C SER A 90 -17.25 19.53 -0.50
N SER A 91 -16.88 18.30 -0.88
CA SER A 91 -17.80 17.16 -0.85
C SER A 91 -17.92 16.59 0.56
N SER A 92 -19.13 16.24 0.99
CA SER A 92 -19.35 15.51 2.24
C SER A 92 -18.72 14.11 2.24
N ALA A 93 -18.39 13.58 1.05
CA ALA A 93 -17.66 12.33 0.88
C ALA A 93 -16.66 12.49 -0.26
N PRO A 94 -15.44 13.02 -0.02
CA PRO A 94 -14.39 13.08 -1.02
C PRO A 94 -14.00 11.65 -1.44
N LYS A 95 -13.84 11.43 -2.76
CA LYS A 95 -13.55 10.13 -3.36
C LYS A 95 -12.53 10.26 -4.48
N SER A 96 -11.73 9.22 -4.65
CA SER A 96 -10.82 9.04 -5.78
C SER A 96 -10.78 7.57 -6.15
N SER A 97 -10.90 7.26 -7.45
CA SER A 97 -10.72 5.89 -7.96
C SER A 97 -9.27 5.38 -7.85
N ARG A 98 -8.33 6.29 -7.56
CA ARG A 98 -6.90 6.00 -7.42
C ARG A 98 -6.44 6.08 -5.97
N PHE A 99 -7.35 6.17 -5.01
CA PHE A 99 -7.00 6.24 -3.60
C PHE A 99 -6.24 4.97 -3.16
N LEU A 100 -5.11 5.17 -2.50
CA LEU A 100 -4.19 4.10 -2.09
C LEU A 100 -4.37 3.76 -0.62
N GLN A 101 -4.60 2.48 -0.34
CA GLN A 101 -4.38 1.88 0.98
C GLN A 101 -2.91 1.46 1.08
N VAL A 102 -2.36 1.51 2.29
CA VAL A 102 -0.90 1.50 2.46
C VAL A 102 -0.47 0.60 3.64
N SER A 103 0.69 -0.01 3.49
CA SER A 103 1.49 -0.53 4.61
C SER A 103 2.89 0.06 4.55
N GLY A 104 3.53 0.20 5.71
CA GLY A 104 4.91 0.68 5.78
C GLY A 104 5.12 2.17 5.58
N ILE A 105 4.08 2.93 5.25
CA ILE A 105 4.10 4.39 5.24
C ILE A 105 3.00 4.97 6.13
N ARG A 106 3.24 6.19 6.61
CA ARG A 106 2.26 7.05 7.25
C ARG A 106 2.19 8.35 6.46
N VAL A 107 1.02 8.68 5.93
CA VAL A 107 0.80 9.86 5.09
C VAL A 107 -0.23 10.78 5.75
N VAL A 108 0.03 12.08 5.64
CA VAL A 108 -0.88 13.13 6.08
C VAL A 108 -1.24 13.97 4.86
N TYR A 109 -2.52 14.15 4.61
CA TYR A 109 -3.06 14.94 3.50
C TYR A 109 -3.77 16.21 4.00
N ASN A 110 -3.70 17.28 3.22
CA ASN A 110 -4.56 18.45 3.34
C ASN A 110 -5.35 18.61 2.03
N LEU A 111 -6.66 18.35 2.04
CA LEU A 111 -7.48 18.39 0.83
C LEU A 111 -7.84 19.82 0.38
N THR A 112 -7.74 20.81 1.27
CA THR A 112 -7.99 22.22 0.92
C THR A 112 -6.84 22.86 0.15
N ALA A 113 -5.67 22.22 0.13
CA ALA A 113 -4.55 22.62 -0.70
C ALA A 113 -4.83 22.34 -2.20
N ALA A 114 -4.10 23.07 -3.06
CA ALA A 114 -4.16 22.87 -4.50
C ALA A 114 -3.78 21.42 -4.88
N SER A 115 -4.38 20.89 -5.95
CA SER A 115 -4.02 19.56 -6.47
C SER A 115 -2.52 19.49 -6.79
N GLY A 116 -1.85 18.42 -6.36
CA GLY A 116 -0.40 18.28 -6.46
C GLY A 116 0.39 18.90 -5.29
N GLN A 117 -0.30 19.49 -4.31
CA GLN A 117 0.28 20.01 -3.06
C GLN A 117 -0.52 19.56 -1.83
N ARG A 118 -1.18 18.40 -1.92
CA ARG A 118 -2.08 17.90 -0.89
C ARG A 118 -1.36 16.99 0.10
N VAL A 119 -0.21 16.41 -0.23
CA VAL A 119 0.60 15.65 0.71
C VAL A 119 1.34 16.62 1.64
N VAL A 120 1.04 16.57 2.93
CA VAL A 120 1.70 17.40 3.95
C VAL A 120 2.99 16.73 4.43
N SER A 121 2.91 15.43 4.71
CA SER A 121 4.08 14.66 5.12
C SER A 121 3.92 13.18 4.83
N VAL A 122 5.06 12.53 4.58
CA VAL A 122 5.15 11.08 4.45
C VAL A 122 6.28 10.59 5.33
N ARG A 123 6.01 9.58 6.15
CA ARG A 123 7.02 8.82 6.89
C ARG A 123 7.02 7.39 6.39
N ALA A 124 8.19 6.87 6.04
CA ALA A 124 8.39 5.50 5.59
C ALA A 124 9.12 4.67 6.66
N ARG A 125 8.74 3.40 6.77
CA ARG A 125 9.43 2.42 7.62
C ARG A 125 10.83 2.18 7.05
N CYS A 126 11.86 2.30 7.89
CA CYS A 126 13.23 2.04 7.46
C CYS A 126 13.44 0.55 7.17
N SER A 127 14.17 0.22 6.10
CA SER A 127 14.63 -1.15 5.79
C SER A 127 16.04 -1.42 6.33
N ASN A 128 16.94 -0.44 6.19
CA ASN A 128 18.30 -0.49 6.70
C ASN A 128 18.39 0.19 8.08
N CYS A 129 17.94 -0.51 9.12
CA CYS A 129 17.98 -0.09 10.51
C CYS A 129 17.86 -1.32 11.42
N GLU A 130 18.45 -1.30 12.61
CA GLU A 130 18.37 -2.45 13.53
C GLU A 130 16.95 -2.67 14.06
N VAL A 131 16.24 -1.58 14.37
CA VAL A 131 14.86 -1.60 14.86
C VAL A 131 13.94 -0.91 13.85
N PRO A 132 12.89 -1.58 13.34
CA PRO A 132 11.94 -0.99 12.42
C PRO A 132 11.29 0.27 12.99
N GLY A 133 11.38 1.39 12.26
CA GLY A 133 10.82 2.66 12.69
C GLY A 133 10.50 3.58 11.52
N TYR A 134 9.58 4.52 11.74
CA TYR A 134 9.15 5.48 10.71
C TYR A 134 10.05 6.71 10.67
N ARG A 135 10.67 6.96 9.52
CA ARG A 135 11.51 8.13 9.24
C ARG A 135 10.89 8.98 8.12
N PRO A 136 11.12 10.31 8.08
CA PRO A 136 10.64 11.14 6.97
C PRO A 136 11.08 10.58 5.62
N LEU A 137 10.15 10.51 4.65
CA LEU A 137 10.44 10.12 3.28
C LEU A 137 11.50 11.07 2.69
N LYS A 138 12.49 10.51 2.01
CA LYS A 138 13.55 11.27 1.35
C LYS A 138 13.37 11.16 -0.15
N LEU A 139 13.06 12.27 -0.81
CA LEU A 139 12.71 12.31 -2.23
C LEU A 139 13.83 11.83 -3.17
N ALA A 140 15.09 11.98 -2.76
CA ALA A 140 16.26 11.52 -3.51
C ALA A 140 16.62 10.05 -3.28
N LYS A 141 16.08 9.39 -2.24
CA LYS A 141 16.36 7.98 -1.95
C LYS A 141 15.46 7.08 -2.80
N THR A 142 15.88 5.84 -3.00
CA THR A 142 15.04 4.78 -3.57
C THR A 142 14.42 3.93 -2.47
N TYR A 143 13.26 3.37 -2.76
CA TYR A 143 12.49 2.54 -1.87
C TYR A 143 11.99 1.33 -2.66
N ARG A 144 12.15 0.14 -2.09
CA ARG A 144 11.51 -1.07 -2.60
C ARG A 144 10.10 -1.14 -2.05
N ILE A 145 9.13 -1.32 -2.92
CA ILE A 145 7.71 -1.37 -2.59
C ILE A 145 7.05 -2.60 -3.23
N VAL A 146 5.93 -3.03 -2.67
CA VAL A 146 5.06 -4.07 -3.25
C VAL A 146 3.78 -3.44 -3.78
N VAL A 147 3.42 -3.79 -5.01
CA VAL A 147 2.13 -3.46 -5.63
C VAL A 147 1.56 -4.69 -6.32
N MET A 148 0.31 -4.65 -6.74
CA MET A 148 -0.24 -5.65 -7.67
C MET A 148 0.27 -5.41 -9.10
N GLU A 149 0.38 -6.47 -9.90
CA GLU A 149 0.85 -6.40 -11.29
C GLU A 149 0.02 -5.45 -12.15
N TYR A 150 -1.28 -5.32 -11.87
CA TYR A 150 -2.16 -4.35 -12.52
C TYR A 150 -1.63 -2.91 -12.40
N LEU A 151 -1.16 -2.52 -11.20
CA LEU A 151 -0.58 -1.20 -10.96
C LEU A 151 0.86 -1.10 -11.51
N ALA A 152 1.64 -2.17 -11.40
CA ALA A 152 3.00 -2.23 -11.96
C ALA A 152 3.00 -2.01 -13.48
N ASN A 153 1.95 -2.49 -14.17
CA ASN A 153 1.74 -2.32 -15.61
C ASN A 153 1.06 -0.98 -15.98
N GLY A 154 1.00 -0.02 -15.05
CA GLY A 154 0.52 1.35 -15.30
C GLY A 154 -1.00 1.50 -15.46
N LYS A 155 -1.79 0.47 -15.16
CA LYS A 155 -3.25 0.53 -15.31
C LYS A 155 -3.88 1.48 -14.28
N ASN A 156 -5.14 1.90 -14.51
CA ASN A 156 -5.87 2.87 -13.67
C ASN A 156 -5.13 4.21 -13.45
N GLY A 157 -4.32 4.63 -14.44
CA GLY A 157 -3.58 5.90 -14.40
C GLY A 157 -2.33 5.87 -13.51
N PHE A 158 -1.75 4.69 -13.28
CA PHE A 158 -0.50 4.51 -12.53
C PHE A 158 0.73 4.40 -13.45
N SER A 159 0.72 5.05 -14.62
CA SER A 159 1.84 5.00 -15.57
C SER A 159 3.15 5.47 -14.96
N LEU A 160 3.10 6.36 -13.96
CA LEU A 160 4.25 6.76 -13.18
C LEU A 160 5.02 5.55 -12.61
N ILE A 161 4.31 4.47 -12.21
CA ILE A 161 4.95 3.22 -11.80
C ILE A 161 5.61 2.55 -13.01
N SER A 162 4.87 2.26 -14.08
CA SER A 162 5.41 1.54 -15.24
C SER A 162 6.59 2.25 -15.90
N ASP A 163 6.59 3.58 -15.89
CA ASP A 163 7.58 4.41 -16.57
C ASP A 163 8.87 4.58 -15.76
N ASN A 164 8.81 4.40 -14.43
CA ASN A 164 9.93 4.70 -13.54
C ASN A 164 10.38 3.54 -12.62
N ALA A 165 9.60 2.46 -12.53
CA ALA A 165 9.93 1.30 -11.72
C ALA A 165 11.19 0.59 -12.22
N LYS A 166 12.01 0.11 -11.28
CA LYS A 166 13.21 -0.68 -11.57
C LYS A 166 13.22 -1.95 -10.72
N HIS A 167 14.04 -2.93 -11.13
CA HIS A 167 14.27 -4.17 -10.38
C HIS A 167 12.96 -4.90 -10.01
N LEU A 168 12.07 -5.07 -10.99
CA LEU A 168 10.81 -5.77 -10.80
C LEU A 168 11.07 -7.24 -10.44
N GLU A 169 10.34 -7.74 -9.45
CA GLU A 169 10.39 -9.10 -8.97
C GLU A 169 8.94 -9.58 -8.80
N MET A 170 8.59 -10.62 -9.54
CA MET A 170 7.26 -11.22 -9.51
C MET A 170 7.14 -12.14 -8.30
N GLY A 171 6.11 -11.94 -7.50
CA GLY A 171 5.76 -12.79 -6.37
C GLY A 171 4.62 -13.74 -6.68
N GLN A 172 4.02 -14.25 -5.61
CA GLN A 172 2.83 -15.10 -5.64
C GLN A 172 1.56 -14.32 -6.01
N PHE A 173 0.47 -15.05 -6.19
CA PHE A 173 -0.84 -14.45 -6.32
C PHE A 173 -1.26 -13.75 -5.02
N ASP A 174 -2.01 -12.68 -5.19
CA ASP A 174 -2.44 -11.80 -4.11
C ASP A 174 -3.36 -12.50 -3.10
N LEU A 175 -4.28 -13.34 -3.58
CA LEU A 175 -5.17 -14.13 -2.75
C LEU A 175 -4.43 -15.18 -1.93
N ASP A 176 -3.48 -15.90 -2.54
CA ASP A 176 -2.64 -16.88 -1.85
C ASP A 176 -1.82 -16.20 -0.74
N SER A 177 -1.22 -15.05 -1.07
CA SER A 177 -0.46 -14.24 -0.11
C SER A 177 -1.31 -13.78 1.08
N LEU A 178 -2.57 -13.40 0.82
CA LEU A 178 -3.53 -13.04 1.85
C LEU A 178 -3.88 -14.23 2.75
N ILE A 179 -4.17 -15.39 2.17
CA ILE A 179 -4.48 -16.62 2.92
C ILE A 179 -3.30 -17.03 3.79
N ASP A 180 -2.09 -17.08 3.22
CA ASP A 180 -0.86 -17.40 3.92
C ASP A 180 -0.60 -16.47 5.10
N TYR A 181 -0.78 -15.16 4.90
CA TYR A 181 -0.64 -14.18 5.97
C TYR A 181 -1.68 -14.40 7.06
N MET A 182 -2.96 -14.59 6.68
CA MET A 182 -4.04 -14.78 7.64
C MET A 182 -3.88 -16.04 8.49
N LEU A 183 -3.37 -17.13 7.89
CA LEU A 183 -3.04 -18.36 8.62
C LEU A 183 -1.86 -18.17 9.57
N ALA A 184 -0.88 -17.34 9.20
CA ALA A 184 0.30 -17.07 10.03
C ALA A 184 0.01 -16.16 11.23
N VAL A 185 -0.89 -15.18 11.10
CA VAL A 185 -1.13 -14.16 12.14
C VAL A 185 -2.44 -14.31 12.91
N GLY A 186 -3.29 -15.26 12.51
CA GLY A 186 -4.62 -15.44 13.09
C GLY A 186 -4.61 -15.52 14.63
N PRO A 187 -5.61 -14.94 15.33
CA PRO A 187 -6.83 -14.32 14.80
C PRO A 187 -6.62 -12.91 14.19
N ILE A 188 -7.45 -12.56 13.18
CA ILE A 188 -7.34 -11.28 12.48
C ILE A 188 -8.05 -10.17 13.25
N ILE A 189 -7.26 -9.24 13.79
CA ILE A 189 -7.73 -8.11 14.62
C ILE A 189 -7.28 -6.75 14.09
N ILE A 190 -6.88 -6.68 12.82
CA ILE A 190 -6.32 -5.46 12.21
C ILE A 190 -7.39 -4.37 12.18
N GLY A 191 -7.02 -3.21 12.73
CA GLY A 191 -7.85 -2.01 12.83
C GLY A 191 -7.37 -0.86 11.96
N ILE A 192 -7.90 0.33 12.24
CA ILE A 192 -7.41 1.59 11.69
C ILE A 192 -6.26 2.07 12.58
N GLU A 193 -5.09 2.30 12.00
CA GLU A 193 -3.83 2.55 12.72
C GLU A 193 -3.26 3.94 12.43
N GLN A 194 -4.04 4.81 11.80
CA GLN A 194 -3.63 6.16 11.38
C GLN A 194 -2.44 6.12 10.40
N ARG A 195 -2.44 5.13 9.50
CA ARG A 195 -1.55 5.07 8.33
C ARG A 195 -1.88 6.20 7.34
N ILE A 196 -3.14 6.60 7.25
CA ILE A 196 -3.59 7.69 6.37
C ILE A 196 -4.42 8.69 7.19
N ASN A 197 -3.93 9.93 7.29
CA ASN A 197 -4.60 11.02 8.00
C ASN A 197 -4.97 12.15 7.04
N PHE A 198 -6.08 12.82 7.33
CA PHE A 198 -6.47 14.07 6.68
C PHE A 198 -6.53 15.19 7.72
N VAL A 199 -5.92 16.33 7.40
CA VAL A 199 -5.98 17.56 8.21
C VAL A 199 -6.76 18.63 7.45
N ASN A 200 -7.41 19.52 8.21
CA ASN A 200 -8.15 20.66 7.66
C ASN A 200 -9.11 20.26 6.53
N THR A 201 -9.95 19.27 6.79
CA THR A 201 -11.02 18.79 5.89
C THR A 201 -12.28 19.60 6.01
#